data_AF-A0A4R2IVK0-F1
#
_entry.id   AF-A0A4R2IVK0-F1
#
_cell.length_a   1.000
_cell.length_b   1.000
_cell.length_c   1.000
_cell.angle_alpha   90.00
_cell.angle_beta   90.00
_cell.angle_gamma   90.00
#
_symmetry.space_group_name_H-M   'P 1'
#
loop_
_entity.id
_entity.type
_entity.pdbx_description
1 polymer ?
#
loop_
_entity_poly.entity_id
_entity_poly.type
_entity_poly.pdbx_seq_one_letter_code
_entity_poly.pdbx_strand_id
1 'polypeptide(L)'
;MPINDPTTATPSEIDEELARLDIEHTKAQKTLLGLRKRRRTWLDDGQTASAAELEPRIEQASQAIAECEAAAQPLNAEFERRGGWTRAWLVLNTGGHVHRTTACRTCFATTQFAWLTQLSGHDETKIVDLAGKAACTECYPSAPVELRNRPSRIKTPEQLARELEKAERAKAKAAKAITAPDGTPLRTKGYGQIDTEFTARRSYADAVAYARRLARASITLHRDTIAAYRDDAQLILAALAAKHDRTQDDLRDELAPNVESRWQREYK
;
A
#
# COMPACT_ATOMS: atom_id res chain seq x y z
N MET A 1 -8.85 19.89 -16.57
CA MET A 1 -9.95 20.47 -17.39
C MET A 1 -9.28 21.52 -18.26
N PRO A 2 -9.63 21.65 -19.54
CA PRO A 2 -8.96 22.62 -20.41
C PRO A 2 -9.03 24.02 -19.81
N ILE A 3 -7.86 24.63 -19.59
CA ILE A 3 -7.75 26.00 -19.08
C ILE A 3 -7.87 26.94 -20.27
N ASN A 4 -8.99 27.67 -20.36
CA ASN A 4 -9.24 28.62 -21.45
C ASN A 4 -8.50 29.95 -21.26
N ASP A 5 -8.21 30.31 -20.01
CA ASP A 5 -7.45 31.52 -19.66
C ASP A 5 -6.43 31.20 -18.55
N PRO A 6 -5.15 31.01 -18.90
CA PRO A 6 -4.08 30.74 -17.93
C PRO A 6 -3.86 31.87 -16.93
N THR A 7 -4.26 33.11 -17.24
CA THR A 7 -3.94 34.28 -16.41
C THR A 7 -4.73 34.30 -15.10
N THR A 8 -5.86 33.61 -15.04
CA THR A 8 -6.70 33.48 -13.84
C THR A 8 -6.49 32.16 -13.11
N ALA A 9 -5.82 31.19 -13.73
CA ALA A 9 -5.53 29.90 -13.14
C ALA A 9 -4.40 29.99 -12.09
N THR A 10 -4.50 29.16 -11.06
CA THR A 10 -3.45 28.98 -10.06
C THR A 10 -2.26 28.20 -10.63
N PRO A 11 -1.05 28.34 -10.06
CA PRO A 11 0.11 27.52 -10.43
C PRO A 11 -0.17 26.01 -10.43
N SER A 12 -0.94 25.51 -9.46
CA SER A 12 -1.31 24.10 -9.37
C SER A 12 -2.22 23.65 -10.50
N GLU A 13 -3.24 24.42 -10.85
CA GLU A 13 -4.14 24.10 -11.97
C GLU A 13 -3.38 24.10 -13.30
N ILE A 14 -2.50 25.09 -13.51
CA ILE A 14 -1.67 25.17 -14.72
C ILE A 14 -0.78 23.94 -14.84
N ASP A 15 -0.06 23.58 -13.76
CA ASP A 15 0.86 22.45 -13.78
C ASP A 15 0.14 21.10 -13.83
N GLU A 16 -1.07 20.98 -13.27
CA GLU A 16 -1.92 19.80 -13.41
C GLU A 16 -2.35 19.59 -14.86
N GLU A 17 -2.77 20.66 -15.54
CA GLU A 17 -3.13 20.58 -16.95
C GLU A 17 -1.91 20.32 -17.84
N LEU A 18 -0.75 20.90 -17.54
CA LEU A 18 0.52 20.58 -18.19
C LEU A 18 0.91 19.11 -18.00
N ALA A 19 0.79 18.57 -16.79
CA ALA A 19 1.08 17.17 -16.51
C ALA A 19 0.14 16.23 -17.28
N ARG A 20 -1.15 16.58 -17.40
CA ARG A 20 -2.12 15.85 -18.23
C ARG A 20 -1.72 15.88 -19.70
N LEU A 21 -1.36 17.05 -20.23
CA LEU A 21 -0.92 17.21 -21.62
C LEU A 21 0.37 16.42 -21.90
N ASP A 22 1.32 16.41 -20.98
CA ASP A 22 2.58 15.66 -21.13
C ASP A 22 2.36 14.13 -21.22
N ILE A 23 1.38 13.60 -20.47
CA ILE A 23 0.98 12.19 -20.55
C ILE A 23 0.45 11.85 -21.95
N GLU A 24 -0.48 12.66 -22.47
CA GLU A 24 -1.05 12.42 -23.81
C GLU A 24 -0.02 12.64 -24.91
N HIS A 25 0.82 13.67 -24.78
CA HIS A 25 1.94 13.92 -25.68
C HIS A 25 2.91 12.74 -25.71
N THR A 26 3.36 12.24 -24.55
CA THR A 26 4.25 11.08 -24.45
C THR A 26 3.63 9.83 -25.07
N LYS A 27 2.33 9.61 -24.87
CA LYS A 27 1.59 8.50 -25.48
C LYS A 27 1.53 8.63 -26.99
N ALA A 28 1.23 9.81 -27.52
CA ALA A 28 1.21 10.08 -28.94
C ALA A 28 2.61 9.92 -29.58
N GLN A 29 3.66 10.41 -28.93
CA GLN A 29 5.05 10.20 -29.35
C GLN A 29 5.44 8.73 -29.42
N LYS A 30 5.12 7.93 -28.39
CA LYS A 30 5.38 6.48 -28.40
C LYS A 30 4.64 5.79 -29.55
N THR A 31 3.37 6.14 -29.78
CA THR A 31 2.58 5.62 -30.90
C THR A 31 3.21 6.00 -32.25
N LEU A 32 3.59 7.26 -32.44
CA LEU A 32 4.22 7.75 -33.67
C LEU A 32 5.53 7.01 -33.97
N LEU A 33 6.42 6.87 -32.97
CA LEU A 33 7.68 6.14 -33.11
C LEU A 33 7.44 4.67 -33.46
N GLY A 34 6.48 4.02 -32.81
CA GLY A 34 6.09 2.64 -33.10
C GLY A 34 5.56 2.44 -34.52
N LEU A 35 4.66 3.32 -34.97
CA LEU A 35 4.09 3.30 -36.31
C LEU A 35 5.15 3.56 -37.39
N ARG A 36 6.01 4.57 -37.20
CA ARG A 36 7.11 4.87 -38.13
C ARG A 36 8.09 3.71 -38.26
N LYS A 37 8.45 3.07 -37.15
CA LYS A 37 9.29 1.87 -37.14
C LYS A 37 8.64 0.73 -37.92
N ARG A 38 7.37 0.43 -37.65
CA ARG A 38 6.62 -0.63 -38.33
C ARG A 38 6.47 -0.37 -39.83
N ARG A 39 6.14 0.87 -40.22
CA ARG A 39 6.05 1.29 -41.62
C ARG A 39 7.37 1.08 -42.36
N ARG A 40 8.50 1.43 -41.73
CA ARG A 40 9.84 1.19 -42.29
C ARG A 40 10.07 -0.29 -42.55
N THR A 41 9.83 -1.14 -41.55
CA THR A 41 9.98 -2.60 -41.69
C THR A 41 9.13 -3.14 -42.85
N TRP A 42 7.87 -2.71 -42.97
CA TRP A 42 7.01 -3.15 -44.07
C TRP A 42 7.47 -2.68 -45.45
N LEU A 43 8.04 -1.48 -45.56
CA LEU A 43 8.64 -1.03 -46.81
C LEU A 43 9.87 -1.86 -47.17
N ASP A 44 10.72 -2.18 -46.18
CA ASP A 44 11.90 -3.02 -46.37
C ASP A 44 11.51 -4.45 -46.81
N ASP A 45 10.38 -4.96 -46.31
CA ASP A 45 9.81 -6.27 -46.67
C ASP A 45 9.01 -6.27 -47.99
N GLY A 46 8.94 -5.13 -48.71
CA GLY A 46 8.18 -4.99 -49.97
C GLY A 46 6.66 -4.92 -49.80
N GLN A 47 6.16 -4.76 -48.57
CA GLN A 47 4.74 -4.66 -48.23
C GLN A 47 4.19 -3.23 -48.34
N THR A 48 4.30 -2.62 -49.53
CA THR A 48 3.96 -1.21 -49.76
C THR A 48 2.49 -0.88 -49.44
N ALA A 49 1.54 -1.76 -49.76
CA ALA A 49 0.13 -1.55 -49.48
C ALA A 49 -0.15 -1.47 -47.97
N SER A 50 0.37 -2.42 -47.19
CA SER A 50 0.27 -2.42 -45.73
C SER A 50 0.96 -1.19 -45.11
N ALA A 51 2.12 -0.79 -45.64
CA ALA A 51 2.82 0.42 -45.20
C ALA A 51 1.98 1.70 -45.41
N ALA A 52 1.24 1.79 -46.52
CA ALA A 52 0.35 2.92 -46.80
C ALA A 52 -0.84 3.00 -45.83
N GLU A 53 -1.36 1.87 -45.35
CA GLU A 53 -2.45 1.85 -44.35
C GLU A 53 -2.05 2.47 -43.00
N LEU A 54 -0.76 2.57 -42.70
CA LEU A 54 -0.26 3.20 -41.46
C LEU A 54 -0.22 4.74 -41.55
N GLU A 55 -0.23 5.31 -42.74
CA GLU A 55 -0.13 6.76 -42.96
C GLU A 55 -1.20 7.57 -42.19
N PRO A 56 -2.50 7.27 -42.26
CA PRO A 56 -3.51 8.03 -41.50
C PRO A 56 -3.30 7.96 -39.99
N ARG A 57 -2.75 6.85 -39.48
CA ARG A 57 -2.45 6.69 -38.04
C ARG A 57 -1.21 7.47 -37.63
N ILE A 58 -0.21 7.56 -38.51
CA ILE A 58 0.98 8.40 -38.31
C ILE A 58 0.58 9.87 -38.28
N GLU A 59 -0.29 10.28 -39.21
CA GLU A 59 -0.82 11.63 -39.27
C GLU A 59 -1.61 11.96 -37.99
N GLN A 60 -2.55 11.09 -37.60
CA GLN A 60 -3.32 11.26 -36.36
C GLN A 60 -2.42 11.39 -35.12
N ALA A 61 -1.38 10.56 -34.99
CA ALA A 61 -0.46 10.64 -33.86
C ALA A 61 0.39 11.92 -33.90
N SER A 62 0.78 12.39 -35.09
CA SER A 62 1.52 13.65 -35.27
C SER A 62 0.65 14.86 -34.93
N GLN A 63 -0.61 14.85 -35.36
CA GLN A 63 -1.59 15.87 -35.04
C GLN A 63 -1.85 15.95 -33.53
N ALA A 64 -2.00 14.81 -32.85
CA ALA A 64 -2.18 14.78 -31.40
C ALA A 64 -0.97 15.37 -30.63
N ILE A 65 0.26 15.17 -31.13
CA ILE A 65 1.46 15.81 -30.57
C ILE A 65 1.35 17.33 -30.73
N ALA A 66 1.08 17.81 -31.95
CA ALA A 66 0.96 19.24 -32.24
C ALA A 66 -0.15 19.92 -31.41
N GLU A 67 -1.29 19.25 -31.22
CA GLU A 67 -2.39 19.73 -30.37
C GLU A 67 -1.97 19.85 -28.91
N CYS A 68 -1.24 18.85 -28.37
CA CYS A 68 -0.74 18.92 -27.01
C CYS A 68 0.30 20.04 -26.84
N GLU A 69 1.21 20.21 -27.80
CA GLU A 69 2.21 21.29 -27.80
C GLU A 69 1.55 22.67 -27.88
N ALA A 70 0.57 22.84 -28.78
CA ALA A 70 -0.19 24.08 -28.92
C ALA A 70 -0.98 24.42 -27.65
N ALA A 71 -1.59 23.42 -26.99
CA ALA A 71 -2.29 23.61 -25.73
C ALA A 71 -1.35 23.90 -24.55
N ALA A 72 -0.15 23.32 -24.53
CA ALA A 72 0.84 23.52 -23.47
C ALA A 72 1.55 24.88 -23.59
N GLN A 73 1.67 25.43 -24.80
CA GLN A 73 2.37 26.69 -25.05
C GLN A 73 1.87 27.86 -24.19
N PRO A 74 0.57 28.20 -24.13
CA PRO A 74 0.09 29.34 -23.33
C PRO A 74 0.26 29.11 -21.83
N LEU A 75 0.20 27.86 -21.37
CA LEU A 75 0.43 27.48 -19.96
C LEU A 75 1.91 27.66 -19.57
N ASN A 76 2.84 27.25 -20.44
CA ASN A 76 4.27 27.48 -20.25
C ASN A 76 4.63 28.97 -20.36
N ALA A 77 3.99 29.70 -21.27
CA ALA A 77 4.18 31.16 -21.36
C ALA A 77 3.74 31.86 -20.08
N GLU A 78 2.66 31.38 -19.43
CA GLU A 78 2.21 31.91 -18.16
C GLU A 78 3.19 31.61 -17.01
N PHE A 79 3.77 30.41 -17.00
CA PHE A 79 4.87 30.07 -16.09
C PHE A 79 6.03 31.06 -16.19
N GLU A 80 6.51 31.31 -17.40
CA GLU A 80 7.60 32.26 -17.64
C GLU A 80 7.19 33.71 -17.32
N ARG A 81 5.96 34.11 -17.68
CA ARG A 81 5.43 35.46 -17.43
C ARG A 81 5.40 35.79 -15.94
N ARG A 82 5.07 34.82 -15.08
CA ARG A 82 5.07 34.96 -13.62
C ARG A 82 6.47 34.87 -13.00
N GLY A 83 7.53 34.77 -13.81
CA GLY A 83 8.92 34.63 -13.35
C GLY A 83 9.31 33.21 -12.92
N GLY A 84 8.46 32.23 -13.24
CA GLY A 84 8.59 30.85 -12.78
C GLY A 84 8.14 30.68 -11.33
N TRP A 85 7.30 29.69 -11.08
CA TRP A 85 6.94 29.27 -9.72
C TRP A 85 7.66 27.98 -9.30
N THR A 86 7.65 27.71 -8.00
CA THR A 86 8.23 26.49 -7.43
C THR A 86 7.49 25.26 -7.95
N ARG A 87 8.25 24.21 -8.25
CA ARG A 87 7.73 22.90 -8.67
C ARG A 87 8.46 21.81 -7.90
N ALA A 88 7.79 20.69 -7.64
CA ALA A 88 8.36 19.57 -6.93
C ALA A 88 8.09 18.25 -7.64
N TRP A 89 9.07 17.34 -7.59
CA TRP A 89 8.99 16.03 -8.21
C TRP A 89 9.35 14.94 -7.21
N LEU A 90 8.47 13.95 -7.08
CA LEU A 90 8.70 12.75 -6.28
C LEU A 90 9.36 11.67 -7.13
N VAL A 91 10.50 11.16 -6.71
CA VAL A 91 11.14 10.00 -7.34
C VAL A 91 10.33 8.74 -7.03
N LEU A 92 9.98 7.98 -8.07
CA LEU A 92 9.10 6.81 -7.96
C LEU A 92 9.85 5.48 -7.76
N ASN A 93 11.08 5.36 -8.30
CA ASN A 93 11.80 4.09 -8.36
C ASN A 93 12.90 3.90 -7.30
N THR A 94 13.34 4.97 -6.63
CA THR A 94 14.41 4.87 -5.62
C THR A 94 14.18 5.84 -4.46
N GLY A 95 13.95 5.31 -3.26
CA GLY A 95 14.00 6.07 -2.00
C GLY A 95 12.87 7.09 -1.76
N GLY A 96 12.10 7.48 -2.78
CA GLY A 96 10.99 8.42 -2.65
C GLY A 96 11.43 9.87 -2.42
N HIS A 97 12.60 10.27 -2.94
CA HIS A 97 13.12 11.63 -2.72
C HIS A 97 12.29 12.67 -3.46
N VAL A 98 12.15 13.85 -2.86
CA VAL A 98 11.48 15.01 -3.44
C VAL A 98 12.54 15.98 -3.94
N HIS A 99 12.44 16.37 -5.21
CA HIS A 99 13.38 17.27 -5.90
C HIS A 99 12.67 18.55 -6.35
N ARG A 100 13.43 19.65 -6.45
CA ARG A 100 12.96 20.93 -7.05
C ARG A 100 13.08 20.97 -8.57
N THR A 101 13.69 19.94 -9.16
CA THR A 101 13.98 19.83 -10.59
C THR A 101 14.29 18.39 -10.93
N THR A 102 13.96 17.97 -12.15
CA THR A 102 14.34 16.65 -12.69
C THR A 102 15.81 16.61 -13.16
N ALA A 103 16.48 17.76 -13.26
CA ALA A 103 17.87 17.89 -13.70
C ALA A 103 18.89 17.91 -12.54
N CYS A 104 18.48 17.49 -11.33
CA CYS A 104 19.38 17.47 -10.18
C CYS A 104 20.53 16.47 -10.43
N ARG A 105 21.77 16.83 -10.04
CA ARG A 105 22.96 16.00 -10.25
C ARG A 105 22.92 14.61 -9.58
N THR A 106 22.03 14.42 -8.61
CA THR A 106 21.83 13.13 -7.93
C THR A 106 20.81 12.24 -8.66
N CYS A 107 20.16 12.77 -9.69
CA CYS A 107 19.24 12.03 -10.54
C CYS A 107 19.98 11.42 -11.72
N PHE A 108 19.54 10.24 -12.14
CA PHE A 108 20.11 9.49 -13.25
C PHE A 108 19.12 9.48 -14.41
N ALA A 109 19.58 9.12 -15.61
CA ALA A 109 18.71 8.98 -16.78
C ALA A 109 17.57 7.96 -16.59
N THR A 110 17.71 7.03 -15.64
CA THR A 110 16.71 6.03 -15.28
C THR A 110 15.79 6.48 -14.14
N THR A 111 16.02 7.64 -13.52
CA THR A 111 15.17 8.15 -12.44
C THR A 111 13.78 8.46 -12.98
N GLN A 112 12.76 7.90 -12.34
CA GLN A 112 11.36 8.13 -12.69
C GLN A 112 10.74 9.10 -11.71
N PHE A 113 9.96 10.05 -12.21
CA PHE A 113 9.37 11.11 -11.40
C PHE A 113 7.85 11.11 -11.51
N ALA A 114 7.18 11.49 -10.42
CA ALA A 114 5.84 12.04 -10.43
C ALA A 114 5.93 13.54 -10.11
N TRP A 115 5.33 14.36 -10.95
CA TRP A 115 5.22 15.80 -10.69
C TRP A 115 4.15 16.03 -9.62
N LEU A 116 4.53 16.71 -8.53
CA LEU A 116 3.65 17.10 -7.43
C LEU A 116 2.99 18.46 -7.72
N THR A 117 2.11 18.49 -8.73
CA THR A 117 1.45 19.72 -9.22
C THR A 117 0.64 20.44 -8.15
N GLN A 118 0.11 19.71 -7.17
CA GLN A 118 -0.58 20.26 -6.00
C GLN A 118 0.32 21.11 -5.09
N LEU A 119 1.64 21.03 -5.26
CA LEU A 119 2.62 21.86 -4.53
C LEU A 119 3.19 22.99 -5.39
N SER A 120 2.74 23.13 -6.63
CA SER A 120 3.21 24.20 -7.51
C SER A 120 2.87 25.57 -6.93
N GLY A 121 3.84 26.48 -6.94
CA GLY A 121 3.70 27.82 -6.36
C GLY A 121 3.69 27.89 -4.84
N HIS A 122 3.87 26.78 -4.13
CA HIS A 122 4.04 26.80 -2.67
C HIS A 122 5.47 27.17 -2.28
N ASP A 123 5.63 27.77 -1.12
CA ASP A 123 6.96 28.07 -0.57
C ASP A 123 7.81 26.82 -0.39
N GLU A 124 9.12 26.97 -0.60
CA GLU A 124 10.09 25.88 -0.42
C GLU A 124 9.98 25.26 0.99
N THR A 125 9.76 26.08 2.01
CA THR A 125 9.58 25.64 3.41
C THR A 125 8.39 24.69 3.56
N LYS A 126 7.29 24.93 2.83
CA LYS A 126 6.11 24.07 2.83
C LYS A 126 6.41 22.74 2.15
N ILE A 127 7.12 22.75 1.02
CA ILE A 127 7.54 21.55 0.31
C ILE A 127 8.44 20.70 1.21
N VAL A 128 9.41 21.33 1.88
CA VAL A 128 10.33 20.68 2.82
C VAL A 128 9.60 20.12 4.05
N ASP A 129 8.63 20.84 4.63
CA ASP A 129 7.83 20.30 5.77
C ASP A 129 7.07 19.03 5.38
N LEU A 130 6.52 18.98 4.17
CA LEU A 130 5.79 17.81 3.67
C LEU A 130 6.74 16.66 3.29
N ALA A 131 7.88 16.98 2.67
CA ALA A 131 8.87 15.99 2.25
C ALA A 131 9.67 15.43 3.44
N GLY A 132 9.90 16.22 4.47
CA GLY A 132 10.74 15.86 5.62
C GLY A 132 12.08 15.26 5.19
N LYS A 133 12.37 14.05 5.66
CA LYS A 133 13.59 13.29 5.30
C LYS A 133 13.71 12.90 3.81
N ALA A 134 12.62 12.97 3.05
CA ALA A 134 12.65 12.73 1.62
C ALA A 134 13.09 13.96 0.82
N ALA A 135 13.18 15.15 1.43
CA ALA A 135 13.67 16.34 0.73
C ALA A 135 15.12 16.11 0.25
N CYS A 136 15.35 16.23 -1.06
CA CYS A 136 16.69 16.13 -1.63
C CYS A 136 17.56 17.27 -1.11
N THR A 137 18.69 16.92 -0.49
CA THR A 137 19.60 17.87 0.17
C THR A 137 20.31 18.81 -0.79
N GLU A 138 20.48 18.40 -2.05
CA GLU A 138 21.03 19.22 -3.13
C GLU A 138 20.01 20.23 -3.66
N CYS A 139 18.73 19.85 -3.67
CA CYS A 139 17.65 20.74 -4.10
C CYS A 139 17.27 21.74 -3.00
N TYR A 140 17.34 21.31 -1.74
CA TYR A 140 16.89 22.05 -0.57
C TYR A 140 18.00 22.15 0.48
N PRO A 141 19.14 22.81 0.18
CA PRO A 141 20.30 22.85 1.07
C PRO A 141 20.04 23.67 2.35
N SER A 142 19.14 24.64 2.30
CA SER A 142 18.73 25.50 3.42
C SER A 142 17.66 24.89 4.33
N ALA A 143 17.19 23.67 4.02
CA ALA A 143 16.16 22.99 4.79
C ALA A 143 16.63 22.71 6.25
N PRO A 144 15.87 23.16 7.28
CA PRO A 144 16.20 22.88 8.67
C PRO A 144 16.36 21.39 8.97
N VAL A 145 17.35 21.05 9.79
CA VAL A 145 17.67 19.66 10.15
C VAL A 145 16.49 18.97 10.84
N GLU A 146 15.74 19.72 11.64
CA GLU A 146 14.55 19.27 12.36
C GLU A 146 13.46 18.81 11.40
N LEU A 147 13.26 19.51 10.28
CA LEU A 147 12.32 19.09 9.23
C LEU A 147 12.84 17.86 8.49
N ARG A 148 14.14 17.85 8.15
CA ARG A 148 14.80 16.74 7.46
C ARG A 148 14.87 15.43 8.27
N ASN A 149 14.68 15.48 9.59
CA ASN A 149 14.61 14.27 10.41
C ASN A 149 13.18 13.70 10.52
N ARG A 150 12.15 14.44 10.08
CA ARG A 150 10.76 13.98 10.15
C ARG A 150 10.46 12.99 9.02
N PRO A 151 9.59 11.99 9.24
CA PRO A 151 9.10 11.14 8.16
C PRO A 151 8.37 11.96 7.09
N SER A 152 8.61 11.64 5.81
CA SER A 152 7.86 12.24 4.69
C SER A 152 6.37 11.94 4.81
N ARG A 153 5.55 12.98 4.62
CA ARG A 153 4.10 12.90 4.40
C ARG A 153 3.77 12.67 2.93
N ILE A 154 4.69 13.01 2.02
CA ILE A 154 4.59 12.68 0.59
C ILE A 154 5.01 11.22 0.42
N LYS A 155 4.10 10.40 -0.12
CA LYS A 155 4.29 8.96 -0.30
C LYS A 155 4.21 8.58 -1.77
N THR A 156 5.00 7.59 -2.17
CA THR A 156 4.83 6.94 -3.47
C THR A 156 3.59 6.04 -3.46
N PRO A 157 3.01 5.72 -4.63
CA PRO A 157 1.91 4.75 -4.72
C PRO A 157 2.26 3.38 -4.09
N GLU A 158 3.50 2.92 -4.24
CA GLU A 158 3.97 1.67 -3.61
C GLU A 158 3.97 1.75 -2.08
N GLN A 159 4.41 2.88 -1.52
CA GLN A 159 4.38 3.10 -0.07
C GLN A 159 2.96 3.11 0.48
N LEU A 160 2.04 3.78 -0.21
CA LEU A 160 0.61 3.78 0.15
C LEU A 160 0.02 2.37 0.07
N ALA A 161 0.28 1.62 -1.00
CA ALA A 161 -0.18 0.25 -1.15
C ALA A 161 0.34 -0.65 -0.01
N ARG A 162 1.61 -0.50 0.37
CA ARG A 162 2.21 -1.26 1.48
C ARG A 162 1.63 -0.89 2.84
N GLU A 163 1.30 0.39 3.06
CA GLU A 163 0.64 0.84 4.30
C GLU A 163 -0.79 0.30 4.39
N LEU A 164 -1.56 0.34 3.29
CA LEU A 164 -2.88 -0.27 3.20
C LEU A 164 -2.83 -1.79 3.44
N GLU A 165 -1.89 -2.49 2.80
CA GLU A 165 -1.72 -3.93 3.01
C GLU A 165 -1.39 -4.26 4.47
N LYS A 166 -0.49 -3.49 5.09
CA LYS A 166 -0.17 -3.64 6.52
C LYS A 166 -1.39 -3.39 7.40
N ALA A 167 -2.19 -2.36 7.08
CA ALA A 167 -3.41 -2.05 7.81
C ALA A 167 -4.44 -3.18 7.69
N GLU A 168 -4.65 -3.74 6.50
CA GLU A 168 -5.54 -4.87 6.29
C GLU A 168 -5.04 -6.14 6.98
N ARG A 169 -3.73 -6.43 6.92
CA ARG A 169 -3.13 -7.53 7.69
C ARG A 169 -3.30 -7.33 9.20
N ALA A 170 -3.15 -6.09 9.69
CA ALA A 170 -3.34 -5.77 11.10
C ALA A 170 -4.80 -5.94 11.54
N LYS A 171 -5.77 -5.48 10.73
CA LYS A 171 -7.22 -5.71 10.96
C LYS A 171 -7.55 -7.20 10.97
N ALA A 172 -7.05 -7.95 9.99
CA ALA A 172 -7.25 -9.39 9.93
C ALA A 172 -6.63 -10.12 11.15
N LYS A 173 -5.48 -9.66 11.64
CA LYS A 173 -4.85 -10.20 12.85
C LYS A 173 -5.65 -9.84 14.10
N ALA A 174 -6.14 -8.60 14.21
CA ALA A 174 -6.97 -8.14 15.31
C ALA A 174 -8.32 -8.87 15.37
N ALA A 175 -8.96 -9.13 14.23
CA ALA A 175 -10.20 -9.89 14.16
C ALA A 175 -10.05 -11.32 14.70
N LYS A 176 -8.91 -11.97 14.40
CA LYS A 176 -8.58 -13.32 14.87
C LYS A 176 -8.04 -13.35 16.30
N ALA A 177 -7.64 -12.22 16.85
CA ALA A 177 -7.02 -12.14 18.16
C ALA A 177 -7.99 -12.59 19.25
N ILE A 178 -7.46 -13.25 20.28
CA ILE A 178 -8.21 -13.61 21.48
C ILE A 178 -7.46 -13.10 22.71
N THR A 179 -8.20 -12.58 23.68
CA THR A 179 -7.68 -12.10 24.95
C THR A 179 -8.40 -12.82 26.09
N ALA A 180 -7.84 -12.78 27.29
CA ALA A 180 -8.56 -13.18 28.48
C ALA A 180 -9.77 -12.24 28.71
N PRO A 181 -10.78 -12.67 29.50
CA PRO A 181 -11.98 -11.87 29.78
C PRO A 181 -11.69 -10.49 30.42
N ASP A 182 -10.55 -10.35 31.11
CA ASP A 182 -10.07 -9.11 31.71
C ASP A 182 -9.32 -8.19 30.70
N GLY A 183 -9.23 -8.61 29.44
CA GLY A 183 -8.54 -7.89 28.37
C GLY A 183 -7.03 -8.14 28.31
N THR A 184 -6.46 -8.93 29.22
CA THR A 184 -5.03 -9.26 29.20
C THR A 184 -4.70 -10.35 28.17
N PRO A 185 -3.42 -10.55 27.80
CA PRO A 185 -3.04 -11.66 26.93
C PRO A 185 -3.45 -13.02 27.53
N LEU A 186 -4.15 -13.85 26.76
CA LEU A 186 -4.58 -15.18 27.20
C LEU A 186 -3.36 -16.08 27.42
N ARG A 187 -3.02 -16.34 28.69
CA ARG A 187 -1.89 -17.19 29.09
C ARG A 187 -2.38 -18.38 29.90
N THR A 188 -2.03 -19.57 29.43
CA THR A 188 -2.37 -20.85 30.03
C THR A 188 -1.11 -21.54 30.55
N LYS A 189 -1.25 -22.45 31.51
CA LYS A 189 -0.11 -23.16 32.10
C LYS A 189 0.44 -24.21 31.13
N GLY A 190 -0.44 -24.92 30.42
CA GLY A 190 -0.09 -26.02 29.51
C GLY A 190 0.20 -25.61 28.06
N TYR A 191 -0.34 -24.46 27.59
CA TYR A 191 -0.22 -24.05 26.18
C TYR A 191 0.48 -22.70 26.00
N GLY A 192 0.93 -22.05 27.08
CA GLY A 192 1.57 -20.75 27.03
C GLY A 192 0.61 -19.64 26.59
N GLN A 193 1.11 -18.65 25.84
CA GLN A 193 0.31 -17.54 25.34
C GLN A 193 -0.45 -17.95 24.06
N ILE A 194 -1.77 -17.75 24.06
CA ILE A 194 -2.66 -18.06 22.96
C ILE A 194 -3.14 -16.76 22.33
N ASP A 195 -2.67 -16.46 21.11
CA ASP A 195 -2.96 -15.18 20.46
C ASP A 195 -4.15 -15.23 19.49
N THR A 196 -4.65 -16.41 19.12
CA THR A 196 -5.73 -16.54 18.11
C THR A 196 -6.86 -17.44 18.56
N GLU A 197 -8.07 -17.12 18.10
CA GLU A 197 -9.26 -17.93 18.35
C GLU A 197 -9.11 -19.38 17.86
N PHE A 198 -8.49 -19.59 16.70
CA PHE A 198 -8.26 -20.94 16.17
C PHE A 198 -7.41 -21.77 17.13
N THR A 199 -6.30 -21.21 17.62
CA THR A 199 -5.45 -21.87 18.62
C THR A 199 -6.21 -22.10 19.92
N ALA A 200 -7.01 -21.13 20.38
CA ALA A 200 -7.83 -21.28 21.58
C ALA A 200 -8.80 -22.47 21.46
N ARG A 201 -9.59 -22.56 20.38
CA ARG A 201 -10.53 -23.66 20.15
C ARG A 201 -9.82 -25.02 20.14
N ARG A 202 -8.66 -25.10 19.48
CA ARG A 202 -7.84 -26.32 19.46
C ARG A 202 -7.30 -26.67 20.84
N SER A 203 -6.68 -25.72 21.54
CA SER A 203 -6.12 -25.93 22.89
C SER A 203 -7.20 -26.32 23.89
N TYR A 204 -8.41 -25.78 23.81
CA TYR A 204 -9.55 -26.20 24.60
C TYR A 204 -9.87 -27.69 24.37
N ALA A 205 -10.02 -28.11 23.11
CA ALA A 205 -10.33 -29.50 22.77
C ALA A 205 -9.24 -30.46 23.27
N ASP A 206 -7.97 -30.08 23.08
CA ASP A 206 -6.81 -30.85 23.52
C ASP A 206 -6.79 -30.98 25.06
N ALA A 207 -7.06 -29.89 25.79
CA ALA A 207 -7.03 -29.86 27.25
C ALA A 207 -8.12 -30.76 27.86
N VAL A 208 -9.34 -30.67 27.34
CA VAL A 208 -10.47 -31.49 27.81
C VAL A 208 -10.25 -32.97 27.50
N ALA A 209 -9.82 -33.30 26.26
CA ALA A 209 -9.56 -34.68 25.86
C ALA A 209 -8.41 -35.30 26.69
N TYR A 210 -7.35 -34.56 26.96
CA TYR A 210 -6.23 -35.04 27.76
C TYR A 210 -6.58 -35.21 29.24
N ALA A 211 -7.33 -34.27 29.83
CA ALA A 211 -7.85 -34.42 31.19
C ALA A 211 -8.75 -35.67 31.32
N ARG A 212 -9.60 -35.94 30.31
CA ARG A 212 -10.42 -37.15 30.23
C ARG A 212 -9.56 -38.42 30.18
N ARG A 213 -8.44 -38.39 29.44
CA ARG A 213 -7.51 -39.53 29.32
C ARG A 213 -6.89 -39.88 30.66
N LEU A 214 -6.37 -38.87 31.36
CA LEU A 214 -5.77 -39.04 32.67
C LEU A 214 -6.79 -39.52 33.70
N ALA A 215 -8.01 -38.99 33.67
CA ALA A 215 -9.08 -39.44 34.54
C ALA A 215 -9.45 -40.92 34.30
N ARG A 216 -9.46 -41.37 33.03
CA ARG A 216 -9.68 -42.79 32.69
C ARG A 216 -8.54 -43.68 33.15
N ALA A 217 -7.29 -43.19 33.12
CA ALA A 217 -6.12 -43.95 33.54
C ALA A 217 -6.04 -44.09 35.07
N SER A 218 -6.06 -42.97 35.80
CA SER A 218 -6.12 -42.95 37.26
C SER A 218 -6.33 -41.51 37.76
N ILE A 219 -7.49 -41.23 38.35
CA ILE A 219 -7.80 -39.92 38.93
C ILE A 219 -6.86 -39.61 40.10
N THR A 220 -6.60 -40.61 40.96
CA THR A 220 -5.78 -40.43 42.16
C THR A 220 -4.33 -40.09 41.81
N LEU A 221 -3.75 -40.77 40.81
CA LEU A 221 -2.35 -40.56 40.41
C LEU A 221 -2.13 -39.24 39.67
N HIS A 222 -3.14 -38.75 38.95
CA HIS A 222 -3.01 -37.59 38.06
C HIS A 222 -3.83 -36.37 38.51
N ARG A 223 -4.25 -36.32 39.77
CA ARG A 223 -5.16 -35.30 40.31
C ARG A 223 -4.73 -33.87 39.95
N ASP A 224 -3.48 -33.51 40.23
CA ASP A 224 -2.98 -32.14 40.03
C ASP A 224 -2.87 -31.79 38.55
N THR A 225 -2.45 -32.75 37.72
CA THR A 225 -2.39 -32.57 36.27
C THR A 225 -3.80 -32.41 35.70
N ILE A 226 -4.76 -33.24 36.11
CA ILE A 226 -6.17 -33.12 35.69
C ILE A 226 -6.73 -31.74 36.06
N ALA A 227 -6.45 -31.24 37.27
CA ALA A 227 -6.86 -29.91 37.70
C ALA A 227 -6.27 -28.81 36.80
N ALA A 228 -4.96 -28.84 36.54
CA ALA A 228 -4.30 -27.85 35.69
C ALA A 228 -4.88 -27.78 34.26
N TYR A 229 -5.16 -28.92 33.63
CA TYR A 229 -5.77 -28.92 32.29
C TYR A 229 -7.25 -28.49 32.30
N ARG A 230 -7.97 -28.71 33.40
CA ARG A 230 -9.34 -28.18 33.57
C ARG A 230 -9.35 -26.68 33.75
N ASP A 231 -8.41 -26.14 34.53
CA ASP A 231 -8.25 -24.70 34.73
C ASP A 231 -7.91 -23.99 33.40
N ASP A 232 -6.96 -24.56 32.63
CA ASP A 232 -6.62 -24.07 31.29
C ASP A 232 -7.84 -24.12 30.36
N ALA A 233 -8.60 -25.22 30.34
CA ALA A 233 -9.80 -25.36 29.52
C ALA A 233 -10.88 -24.32 29.90
N GLN A 234 -11.08 -24.08 31.20
CA GLN A 234 -12.04 -23.10 31.70
C GLN A 234 -11.64 -21.67 31.31
N LEU A 235 -10.36 -21.32 31.44
CA LEU A 235 -9.84 -20.01 31.06
C LEU A 235 -10.00 -19.77 29.55
N ILE A 236 -9.67 -20.77 28.72
CA ILE A 236 -9.82 -20.68 27.26
C ILE A 236 -11.30 -20.55 26.89
N LEU A 237 -12.20 -21.31 27.51
CA LEU A 237 -13.63 -21.25 27.25
C LEU A 237 -14.22 -19.89 27.63
N ALA A 238 -13.81 -19.32 28.77
CA ALA A 238 -14.21 -17.99 29.19
C ALA A 238 -13.73 -16.90 28.21
N ALA A 239 -12.50 -17.01 27.69
CA ALA A 239 -11.98 -16.10 26.67
C ALA A 239 -12.78 -16.19 25.35
N LEU A 240 -13.14 -17.39 24.92
CA LEU A 240 -13.99 -17.59 23.73
C LEU A 240 -15.40 -17.03 23.94
N ALA A 241 -15.98 -17.22 25.14
CA ALA A 241 -17.28 -16.69 25.53
C ALA A 241 -17.31 -15.17 25.49
N ALA A 242 -16.31 -14.53 26.10
CA ALA A 242 -16.18 -13.07 26.10
C ALA A 242 -15.99 -12.48 24.69
N LYS A 243 -15.24 -13.16 23.81
CA LYS A 243 -15.01 -12.72 22.43
C LYS A 243 -16.29 -12.75 21.58
N HIS A 244 -17.15 -13.73 21.79
CA HIS A 244 -18.35 -13.97 20.96
C HIS A 244 -19.65 -13.47 21.58
N ASP A 245 -19.58 -12.84 22.77
CA ASP A 245 -20.75 -12.41 23.56
C ASP A 245 -21.75 -13.56 23.78
N ARG A 246 -21.23 -14.72 24.19
CA ARG A 246 -22.01 -15.95 24.40
C ARG A 246 -21.75 -16.53 25.77
N THR A 247 -22.65 -17.40 26.22
CA THR A 247 -22.43 -18.13 27.48
C THR A 247 -21.37 -19.21 27.28
N GLN A 248 -20.68 -19.58 28.37
CA GLN A 248 -19.71 -20.68 28.34
C GLN A 248 -20.38 -22.03 28.06
N ASP A 249 -21.64 -22.20 28.44
CA ASP A 249 -22.39 -23.44 28.23
C ASP A 249 -22.71 -23.62 26.74
N ASP A 250 -23.19 -22.57 26.06
CA ASP A 250 -23.44 -22.61 24.60
C ASP A 250 -22.18 -22.97 23.81
N LEU A 251 -21.03 -22.42 24.20
CA LEU A 251 -19.75 -22.72 23.55
C LEU A 251 -19.23 -24.11 23.90
N ARG A 252 -19.51 -24.61 25.11
CA ARG A 252 -19.14 -25.98 25.50
C ARG A 252 -19.87 -26.99 24.64
N ASP A 253 -21.16 -26.78 24.43
CA ASP A 253 -21.99 -27.65 23.58
C ASP A 253 -21.56 -27.59 22.12
N GLU A 254 -21.25 -26.40 21.60
CA GLU A 254 -20.70 -26.23 20.24
C GLU A 254 -19.35 -26.96 20.06
N LEU A 255 -18.47 -26.89 21.05
CA LEU A 255 -17.12 -27.47 20.96
C LEU A 255 -17.07 -28.96 21.31
N ALA A 256 -18.14 -29.53 21.90
CA ALA A 256 -18.19 -30.92 22.32
C ALA A 256 -17.89 -31.94 21.19
N PRO A 257 -18.41 -31.78 19.95
CA PRO A 257 -18.06 -32.67 18.84
C PRO A 257 -16.55 -32.66 18.51
N ASN A 258 -15.89 -31.50 18.63
CA ASN A 258 -14.45 -31.38 18.38
C ASN A 258 -13.63 -32.06 19.49
N VAL A 259 -14.05 -31.91 20.75
CA VAL A 259 -13.46 -32.62 21.89
C VAL A 259 -13.59 -34.13 21.69
N GLU A 260 -14.76 -34.61 21.28
CA GLU A 260 -14.99 -36.04 21.06
C GLU A 260 -14.17 -36.55 19.87
N SER A 261 -14.12 -35.83 18.76
CA SER A 261 -13.26 -36.17 17.62
C SER A 261 -11.78 -36.27 18.02
N ARG A 262 -11.29 -35.30 18.81
CA ARG A 262 -9.92 -35.29 19.35
C ARG A 262 -9.66 -36.53 20.22
N TRP A 263 -10.59 -36.83 21.12
CA TRP A 263 -10.55 -38.00 22.00
C TRP A 263 -10.45 -39.31 21.21
N GLN A 264 -11.32 -39.50 20.21
CA GLN A 264 -11.34 -40.71 19.39
C GLN A 264 -10.06 -40.90 18.58
N ARG A 265 -9.46 -39.82 18.09
CA ARG A 265 -8.24 -39.89 17.26
C ARG A 265 -6.98 -40.21 18.06
N GLU A 266 -6.87 -39.72 19.31
CA GLU A 266 -5.59 -39.72 20.03
C GLU A 266 -5.55 -40.64 21.24
N TYR A 267 -6.70 -41.00 21.81
CA TYR A 267 -6.75 -41.67 23.12
C TYR A 267 -7.72 -42.86 23.21
N LYS A 268 -8.42 -43.20 22.13
CA LYS A 268 -9.22 -44.43 22.04
C LYS A 268 -8.50 -45.44 21.16
#